data_AF-A0A9D4G4V8-F1
#
_entry.id   AF-A0A9D4G4V8-F1
#
_cell.length_a   1.000
_cell.length_b   1.000
_cell.length_c   1.000
_cell.angle_alpha   90.00
_cell.angle_beta   90.00
_cell.angle_gamma   90.00
#
_symmetry.space_group_name_H-M   'P 1'
#
loop_
_entity.id
_entity.type
_entity.pdbx_description
1 polymer ?
#
loop_
_entity_poly.entity_id
_entity_poly.type
_entity_poly.pdbx_seq_one_letter_code
_entity_poly.pdbx_strand_id
1 'polypeptide(L)'
;MFNSESTPFQAGSIATTTFFENNTKNKKIIGVHIDNKLCTIGARLRNKGNNVVCPNHKGHCSANMSESDPIGDEGRWSENVARNISNEVQVTGYTGDGDSRSHAGMSKACEHTILHFKDIRHLGNSLKRAVYAANFSSNKFKESSNANLKKSLCSVN
;
A
#
# COMPACT_ATOMS: atom_id res chain seq x y z
N MET A 1 -8.68 19.16 -10.06
CA MET A 1 -9.40 18.12 -9.31
C MET A 1 -9.19 16.83 -10.09
N PHE A 2 -8.17 16.04 -9.75
CA PHE A 2 -7.93 14.75 -10.42
C PHE A 2 -8.86 13.73 -9.79
N ASN A 3 -9.68 13.08 -10.60
CA ASN A 3 -10.67 12.11 -10.11
C ASN A 3 -9.91 10.87 -9.61
N SER A 4 -9.93 10.60 -8.30
CA SER A 4 -9.17 9.49 -7.69
C SER A 4 -9.76 8.11 -8.00
N GLU A 5 -10.96 8.07 -8.57
CA GLU A 5 -11.73 6.84 -8.81
C GLU A 5 -11.45 6.20 -10.18
N SER A 6 -10.80 6.93 -11.10
CA SER A 6 -10.41 6.41 -12.41
C SER A 6 -9.09 7.02 -12.86
N THR A 7 -8.12 6.16 -13.13
CA THR A 7 -6.79 6.56 -13.61
C THR A 7 -6.53 5.91 -14.97
N PRO A 8 -7.13 6.44 -16.06
CA PRO A 8 -6.84 5.96 -17.40
C PRO A 8 -5.34 6.12 -17.69
N PHE A 9 -4.74 5.15 -18.37
CA PHE A 9 -3.31 5.13 -18.75
C PHE A 9 -2.29 4.97 -17.60
N GLN A 10 -2.71 4.43 -16.45
CA GLN A 10 -1.74 4.07 -15.41
C GLN A 10 -0.81 2.96 -15.92
N ALA A 11 0.52 3.16 -15.80
CA ALA A 11 1.52 2.19 -16.29
C ALA A 11 1.51 0.86 -15.53
N GLY A 12 1.07 0.86 -14.27
CA GLY A 12 0.87 -0.36 -13.50
C GLY A 12 -0.15 -1.27 -14.18
N SER A 13 0.08 -2.57 -14.14
CA SER A 13 -0.85 -3.58 -14.70
C SER A 13 -1.26 -4.67 -13.70
N ILE A 14 -0.47 -4.83 -12.64
CA ILE A 14 -0.65 -5.85 -11.60
C ILE A 14 -0.41 -5.19 -10.24
N ALA A 15 -1.23 -5.52 -9.25
CA ALA A 15 -1.03 -5.16 -7.86
C ALA A 15 -1.02 -6.45 -7.02
N THR A 16 -0.17 -6.50 -5.99
CA THR A 16 -0.16 -7.60 -5.03
C THR A 16 -0.20 -7.03 -3.63
N THR A 17 -1.21 -7.43 -2.86
CA THR A 17 -1.32 -7.10 -1.44
C THR A 17 -1.16 -8.37 -0.64
N THR A 18 -0.16 -8.40 0.24
CA THR A 18 0.19 -9.58 1.04
C THR A 18 0.20 -9.23 2.51
N PHE A 19 -0.51 -10.01 3.32
CA PHE A 19 -0.49 -9.91 4.77
C PHE A 19 0.29 -11.05 5.39
N PHE A 20 1.09 -10.71 6.39
CA PHE A 20 1.90 -11.62 7.17
C PHE A 20 1.46 -11.56 8.62
N GLU A 21 1.43 -12.71 9.29
CA GLU A 21 1.22 -12.74 10.74
C GLU A 21 2.49 -12.37 11.49
N ASN A 22 2.34 -11.78 12.68
CA ASN A 22 3.46 -11.37 13.53
C ASN A 22 3.55 -12.19 14.84
N ASN A 23 2.73 -13.23 15.00
CA ASN A 23 2.61 -14.05 16.21
C ASN A 23 3.62 -15.20 16.26
N THR A 24 4.05 -15.74 15.12
CA THR A 24 5.03 -16.83 15.03
C THR A 24 6.41 -16.32 14.61
N LYS A 25 7.45 -17.13 14.85
CA LYS A 25 8.81 -16.84 14.40
C LYS A 25 8.94 -16.84 12.87
N ASN A 26 8.11 -17.62 12.19
CA ASN A 26 8.24 -17.86 10.76
C ASN A 26 7.54 -16.79 9.90
N LYS A 27 6.77 -15.88 10.51
CA LYS A 27 6.07 -14.77 9.82
C LYS A 27 5.31 -15.25 8.60
N LYS A 28 4.36 -16.16 8.81
CA LYS A 28 3.62 -16.82 7.73
C LYS A 28 2.79 -15.81 6.95
N ILE A 29 2.65 -16.05 5.65
CA ILE A 29 1.66 -15.36 4.84
C ILE A 29 0.27 -15.87 5.24
N ILE A 30 -0.61 -14.96 5.62
CA ILE A 30 -2.00 -15.28 6.01
C ILE A 30 -3.01 -14.88 4.94
N GLY A 31 -2.64 -13.97 4.05
CA GLY A 31 -3.52 -13.54 2.98
C GLY A 31 -2.74 -12.93 1.83
N VAL A 32 -3.18 -13.23 0.60
CA VAL A 32 -2.67 -12.63 -0.63
C VAL A 32 -3.86 -12.27 -1.49
N HIS A 33 -3.85 -11.05 -2.02
CA HIS A 33 -4.75 -10.63 -3.07
C HIS A 33 -3.93 -10.10 -4.24
N ILE A 34 -4.29 -10.53 -5.45
CA ILE A 34 -3.60 -10.16 -6.68
C ILE A 34 -4.64 -9.52 -7.60
N ASP A 35 -4.41 -8.27 -7.97
CA ASP A 35 -5.18 -7.57 -8.99
C ASP A 35 -4.41 -7.56 -10.31
N ASN A 36 -5.11 -7.80 -11.41
CA ASN A 36 -4.53 -7.97 -12.73
C ASN A 36 -5.44 -7.33 -13.80
N LYS A 37 -4.89 -6.38 -14.55
CA LYS A 37 -5.54 -5.78 -15.74
C LYS A 37 -5.30 -6.58 -17.02
N LEU A 38 -4.31 -7.48 -17.02
CA LEU A 38 -3.82 -8.09 -18.25
C LEU A 38 -4.68 -9.28 -18.65
N CYS A 39 -5.20 -9.21 -19.88
CA CYS A 39 -5.82 -10.36 -20.54
C CYS A 39 -5.30 -10.53 -21.96
N THR A 40 -4.52 -11.61 -22.18
CA THR A 40 -3.96 -11.96 -23.49
C THR A 40 -5.05 -12.27 -24.52
N ILE A 41 -6.14 -12.94 -24.08
CA ILE A 41 -7.29 -13.25 -24.93
C ILE A 41 -8.04 -11.97 -25.30
N GLY A 42 -8.31 -11.10 -24.33
CA GLY A 42 -8.93 -9.79 -24.57
C GLY A 42 -8.12 -8.94 -25.55
N ALA A 43 -6.80 -8.84 -25.34
CA ALA A 43 -5.88 -8.15 -26.24
C ALA A 43 -5.92 -8.72 -27.66
N ARG A 44 -5.88 -10.05 -27.80
CA ARG A 44 -5.98 -10.72 -29.11
C ARG A 44 -7.31 -10.42 -29.82
N LEU A 45 -8.43 -10.40 -29.09
CA LEU A 45 -9.74 -10.11 -29.67
C LEU A 45 -9.86 -8.65 -30.12
N ARG A 46 -9.32 -7.70 -29.34
CA ARG A 46 -9.24 -6.28 -29.73
C ARG A 46 -8.39 -6.05 -30.97
N ASN A 47 -7.24 -6.73 -31.07
CA ASN A 47 -6.39 -6.68 -32.27
C ASN A 47 -7.09 -7.21 -33.53
N LYS A 48 -8.12 -8.05 -33.38
CA LYS A 48 -8.98 -8.52 -34.47
C LYS A 48 -10.16 -7.58 -34.78
N GLY A 49 -10.24 -6.43 -34.13
CA GLY A 49 -11.32 -5.45 -34.30
C GLY A 49 -12.57 -5.70 -33.45
N ASN A 50 -12.56 -6.66 -32.52
CA ASN A 50 -13.70 -6.88 -31.63
C ASN A 50 -13.69 -5.87 -30.47
N ASN A 51 -14.85 -5.31 -30.14
CA ASN A 51 -14.99 -4.47 -28.97
C ASN A 51 -15.11 -5.34 -27.70
N VAL A 52 -13.99 -5.53 -27.00
CA VAL A 52 -13.89 -6.41 -25.82
C VAL A 52 -13.40 -5.62 -24.61
N VAL A 53 -14.21 -5.65 -23.54
CA VAL A 53 -13.91 -5.00 -22.26
C VAL A 53 -13.51 -6.06 -21.24
N CYS A 54 -12.46 -5.78 -20.47
CA CYS A 54 -12.00 -6.60 -19.34
C CYS A 54 -12.28 -5.85 -18.03
N PRO A 55 -12.63 -6.53 -16.93
CA PRO A 55 -12.99 -7.95 -16.84
C PRO A 55 -14.37 -8.21 -17.48
N ASN A 56 -14.78 -9.47 -17.63
CA ASN A 56 -16.14 -9.90 -18.03
C ASN A 56 -16.45 -10.08 -19.53
N HIS A 57 -15.46 -10.41 -20.37
CA HIS A 57 -15.76 -10.87 -21.74
C HIS A 57 -15.99 -12.38 -21.81
N LYS A 58 -16.72 -12.83 -22.85
CA LYS A 58 -16.94 -14.26 -23.11
C LYS A 58 -15.61 -15.00 -23.33
N GLY A 59 -15.53 -16.23 -22.83
CA GLY A 59 -14.32 -17.05 -22.83
C GLY A 59 -13.49 -16.85 -21.57
N HIS A 60 -12.21 -17.22 -21.63
CA HIS A 60 -11.29 -17.09 -20.49
C HIS A 60 -10.75 -15.66 -20.40
N CYS A 61 -11.16 -14.91 -19.36
CA CYS A 61 -10.62 -13.60 -19.03
C CYS A 61 -9.71 -13.74 -17.80
N SER A 62 -8.43 -13.42 -17.93
CA SER A 62 -7.47 -13.45 -16.82
C SER A 62 -7.40 -12.14 -16.02
N ALA A 63 -8.02 -11.08 -16.53
CA ALA A 63 -8.10 -9.82 -15.82
C ALA A 63 -9.23 -9.89 -14.78
N ASN A 64 -8.99 -9.40 -13.58
CA ASN A 64 -9.98 -9.30 -12.51
C ASN A 64 -10.30 -7.83 -12.15
N MET A 65 -9.62 -6.88 -12.78
CA MET A 65 -9.84 -5.45 -12.65
C MET A 65 -9.88 -4.77 -14.02
N SER A 66 -10.58 -3.64 -14.11
CA SER A 66 -10.68 -2.88 -15.36
C SER A 66 -9.36 -2.19 -15.68
N GLU A 67 -9.10 -1.92 -16.95
CA GLU A 67 -7.93 -1.14 -17.39
C GLU A 67 -7.91 0.26 -16.76
N SER A 68 -9.09 0.85 -16.55
CA SER A 68 -9.29 2.16 -15.93
C SER A 68 -9.22 2.17 -14.40
N ASP A 69 -9.25 1.00 -13.75
CA ASP A 69 -9.29 0.91 -12.29
C ASP A 69 -7.94 1.36 -11.70
N PRO A 70 -7.94 2.11 -10.58
CA PRO A 70 -6.69 2.55 -9.95
C PRO A 70 -5.97 1.36 -9.31
N ILE A 71 -4.71 1.13 -9.67
CA ILE A 71 -3.88 0.09 -9.05
C ILE A 71 -3.37 0.50 -7.67
N GLY A 72 -3.26 1.80 -7.41
CA GLY A 72 -2.74 2.33 -6.14
C GLY A 72 -3.78 2.37 -5.01
N ASP A 73 -4.95 1.76 -5.16
CA ASP A 73 -5.98 1.76 -4.11
C ASP A 73 -5.71 0.69 -3.04
N GLU A 74 -4.65 0.92 -2.26
CA GLU A 74 -4.22 0.03 -1.17
C GLU A 74 -5.34 -0.30 -0.17
N GLY A 75 -6.27 0.64 0.03
CA GLY A 75 -7.42 0.44 0.91
C GLY A 75 -8.36 -0.62 0.36
N ARG A 76 -8.75 -0.52 -0.91
CA ARG A 76 -9.61 -1.51 -1.58
C ARG A 76 -8.96 -2.90 -1.58
N TRP A 77 -7.66 -2.98 -1.85
CA TRP A 77 -6.95 -4.27 -1.90
C TRP A 77 -6.80 -4.90 -0.52
N SER A 78 -6.51 -4.10 0.49
CA SER A 78 -6.46 -4.54 1.89
C SER A 78 -7.81 -5.03 2.40
N GLU A 79 -8.90 -4.36 2.01
CA GLU A 79 -10.26 -4.80 2.32
C GLU A 79 -10.56 -6.18 1.73
N ASN A 80 -10.16 -6.43 0.48
CA ASN A 80 -10.33 -7.74 -0.15
C ASN A 80 -9.56 -8.85 0.58
N VAL A 81 -8.29 -8.61 0.92
CA VAL A 81 -7.51 -9.58 1.72
C VAL A 81 -8.18 -9.83 3.06
N ALA A 82 -8.59 -8.76 3.74
CA ALA A 82 -9.19 -8.82 5.06
C ALA A 82 -10.50 -9.63 5.09
N ARG A 83 -11.38 -9.46 4.09
CA ARG A 83 -12.61 -10.27 3.97
C ARG A 83 -12.32 -11.75 3.73
N ASN A 84 -11.23 -12.08 3.05
CA ASN A 84 -10.85 -13.47 2.80
C ASN A 84 -10.33 -14.14 4.08
N ILE A 85 -9.60 -13.40 4.92
CA ILE A 85 -8.99 -13.96 6.14
C ILE A 85 -9.88 -13.84 7.38
N SER A 86 -10.88 -12.94 7.39
CA SER A 86 -11.67 -12.63 8.58
C SER A 86 -12.44 -13.83 9.14
N ASN A 87 -12.75 -14.82 8.29
CA ASN A 87 -13.45 -16.03 8.70
C ASN A 87 -12.54 -17.05 9.40
N GLU A 88 -11.23 -16.97 9.17
CA GLU A 88 -10.25 -17.95 9.66
C GLU A 88 -9.33 -17.37 10.75
N VAL A 89 -9.07 -16.06 10.69
CA VAL A 89 -8.09 -15.38 11.54
C VAL A 89 -8.70 -14.09 12.09
N GLN A 90 -8.73 -13.99 13.41
CA GLN A 90 -9.08 -12.74 14.08
C GLN A 90 -7.87 -11.80 14.12
N VAL A 91 -7.92 -10.75 13.30
CA VAL A 91 -6.84 -9.74 13.23
C VAL A 91 -7.06 -8.67 14.30
N THR A 92 -6.25 -8.65 15.35
CA THR A 92 -6.38 -7.65 16.44
C THR A 92 -5.61 -6.35 16.16
N GLY A 93 -4.58 -6.42 15.33
CA GLY A 93 -3.71 -5.28 15.04
C GLY A 93 -3.08 -5.36 13.67
N TYR A 94 -2.78 -4.19 13.14
CA TYR A 94 -2.17 -3.98 11.84
C TYR A 94 -0.93 -3.12 11.98
N THR A 95 0.20 -3.58 11.45
CA THR A 95 1.40 -2.74 11.33
C THR A 95 1.56 -2.34 9.88
N GLY A 96 1.57 -1.04 9.61
CA GLY A 96 1.78 -0.51 8.28
C GLY A 96 2.46 0.84 8.30
N ASP A 97 2.60 1.42 7.11
CA ASP A 97 3.21 2.72 6.95
C ASP A 97 2.30 3.84 7.47
N GLY A 98 2.91 5.00 7.74
CA GLY A 98 2.26 6.14 8.37
C GLY A 98 1.01 6.62 7.62
N ASP A 99 1.10 6.63 6.29
CA ASP A 99 0.19 7.22 5.32
C ASP A 99 -0.65 6.19 4.55
N SER A 100 -0.46 4.90 4.79
CA SER A 100 -1.17 3.87 4.04
C SER A 100 -2.68 3.86 4.35
N ARG A 101 -3.49 3.76 3.28
CA ARG A 101 -4.95 3.57 3.38
C ARG A 101 -5.34 2.13 3.69
N SER A 102 -4.37 1.22 3.76
CA SER A 102 -4.57 -0.21 4.03
C SER A 102 -5.29 -0.48 5.35
N HIS A 103 -4.94 0.24 6.43
CA HIS A 103 -5.62 0.10 7.73
C HIS A 103 -7.11 0.44 7.64
N ALA A 104 -7.48 1.47 6.86
CA ALA A 104 -8.87 1.83 6.66
C ALA A 104 -9.62 0.74 5.89
N GLY A 105 -9.00 0.14 4.88
CA GLY A 105 -9.55 -1.00 4.16
C GLY A 105 -9.79 -2.21 5.06
N MET A 106 -8.79 -2.57 5.86
CA MET A 106 -8.90 -3.71 6.78
C MET A 106 -9.94 -3.47 7.88
N SER A 107 -10.02 -2.25 8.41
CA SER A 107 -11.03 -1.88 9.42
C SER A 107 -12.46 -1.89 8.88
N LYS A 108 -12.66 -1.71 7.56
CA LYS A 108 -13.98 -1.86 6.93
C LYS A 108 -14.42 -3.32 6.83
N ALA A 109 -13.47 -4.22 6.59
CA ALA A 109 -13.75 -5.65 6.40
C ALA A 109 -13.95 -6.39 7.73
N CYS A 110 -13.30 -5.95 8.81
CA CYS A 110 -13.45 -6.57 10.12
C CYS A 110 -14.59 -5.90 10.91
N GLU A 111 -15.39 -6.71 11.61
CA GLU A 111 -16.52 -6.22 12.43
C GLU A 111 -16.07 -5.63 13.79
N HIS A 112 -14.77 -5.65 14.09
CA HIS A 112 -14.19 -5.16 15.33
C HIS A 112 -13.09 -4.13 15.09
N THR A 113 -12.74 -3.38 16.13
CA THR A 113 -11.68 -2.36 16.07
C THR A 113 -10.31 -3.01 15.94
N ILE A 114 -9.56 -2.62 14.91
CA ILE A 114 -8.19 -3.06 14.67
C ILE A 114 -7.21 -1.99 15.13
N LEU A 115 -6.27 -2.35 16.00
CA LEU A 115 -5.20 -1.45 16.43
C LEU A 115 -4.25 -1.12 15.27
N HIS A 116 -4.01 0.16 15.04
CA HIS A 116 -3.08 0.62 14.00
C HIS A 116 -1.69 0.89 14.62
N PHE A 117 -0.77 -0.02 14.38
CA PHE A 117 0.65 0.15 14.70
C PHE A 117 1.40 0.74 13.51
N LYS A 118 2.40 1.58 13.81
CA LYS A 118 3.26 2.18 12.77
C LYS A 118 4.54 1.37 12.63
N ASP A 119 5.00 1.18 11.40
CA ASP A 119 6.36 0.70 11.17
C ASP A 119 7.36 1.73 11.72
N ILE A 120 8.02 1.35 12.82
CA ILE A 120 9.01 2.18 13.51
C ILE A 120 10.18 2.58 12.61
N ARG A 121 10.52 1.78 11.58
CA ARG A 121 11.61 2.08 10.64
C ARG A 121 11.22 3.23 9.71
N HIS A 122 10.03 3.16 9.13
CA HIS A 122 9.50 4.23 8.27
C HIS A 122 9.22 5.49 9.09
N LEU A 123 8.70 5.35 10.31
CA LEU A 123 8.52 6.46 11.24
C LEU A 123 9.86 7.12 11.60
N GLY A 124 10.87 6.34 11.98
CA GLY A 124 12.19 6.84 12.33
C GLY A 124 12.87 7.54 11.15
N ASN A 125 12.77 6.98 9.94
CA ASN A 125 13.30 7.61 8.73
C ASN A 125 12.56 8.91 8.38
N SER A 126 11.25 8.95 8.55
CA SER A 126 10.43 10.15 8.33
C SER A 126 10.80 11.25 9.34
N LEU A 127 10.93 10.88 10.61
CA LEU A 127 11.39 11.79 11.66
C LEU A 127 12.80 12.33 11.37
N LYS A 128 13.73 11.45 10.96
CA LYS A 128 15.08 11.84 10.56
C LYS A 128 15.03 12.88 9.46
N ARG A 129 14.30 12.63 8.37
CA ARG A 129 14.13 13.59 7.25
C ARG A 129 13.55 14.91 7.71
N ALA A 130 12.53 14.89 8.56
CA ALA A 130 11.92 16.10 9.11
C ALA A 130 12.91 16.91 9.95
N VAL A 131 13.71 16.25 10.80
CA VAL A 131 14.77 16.89 11.59
C VAL A 131 15.85 17.51 10.69
N TYR A 132 16.26 16.83 9.62
CA TYR A 132 17.25 17.39 8.67
C TYR A 132 16.72 18.59 7.89
N ALA A 133 15.44 18.59 7.55
CA ALA A 133 14.77 19.67 6.84
C ALA A 133 14.38 20.84 7.77
N ALA A 134 14.38 20.64 9.09
CA ALA A 134 13.99 21.66 10.04
C ALA A 134 15.02 22.81 10.08
N ASN A 135 14.53 24.03 9.96
CA ASN A 135 15.31 25.24 10.20
C ASN A 135 15.32 25.52 11.70
N PHE A 136 16.42 25.16 12.36
CA PHE A 136 16.62 25.46 13.78
C PHE A 136 17.01 26.93 13.96
N SER A 137 16.24 27.68 14.75
CA SER A 137 16.55 29.09 15.05
C SER A 137 17.85 29.20 15.85
N SER A 138 18.78 30.03 15.39
CA SER A 138 20.03 30.36 16.11
C SER A 138 19.80 30.94 17.51
N ASN A 139 18.65 31.58 17.73
CA ASN A 139 18.29 32.12 19.05
C ASN A 139 17.94 31.06 20.10
N LYS A 140 17.49 29.86 19.68
CA LYS A 140 17.13 28.77 20.61
C LYS A 140 18.18 27.66 20.68
N PHE A 141 19.08 27.60 19.70
CA PHE A 141 20.18 26.64 19.64
C PHE A 141 21.47 27.42 19.38
N LYS A 142 22.36 27.49 20.39
CA LYS A 142 23.66 28.17 20.26
C LYS A 142 24.42 27.62 19.05
N GLU A 143 25.19 28.47 18.37
CA GLU A 143 25.83 28.14 17.07
C GLU A 143 26.68 26.85 17.09
N SER A 144 27.28 26.50 18.23
CA SER A 144 28.02 25.25 18.42
C SER A 144 27.14 23.99 18.41
N SER A 145 25.84 24.10 18.66
CA SER A 145 24.88 23.00 18.69
C SER A 145 24.41 22.64 17.27
N ASN A 146 24.17 23.63 16.41
CA ASN A 146 23.63 23.41 15.06
C ASN A 146 24.61 22.72 14.11
N ALA A 147 25.91 23.06 14.19
CA ALA A 147 26.95 22.42 13.39
C ALA A 147 27.26 20.99 13.87
N ASN A 148 27.19 20.75 15.18
CA ASN A 148 27.47 19.43 15.78
C ASN A 148 26.28 18.46 15.68
N LEU A 149 25.03 18.94 15.71
CA LEU A 149 23.84 18.09 15.52
C LEU A 149 23.80 17.46 14.12
N LYS A 150 24.14 18.22 13.07
CA LYS A 150 24.22 17.68 11.70
C LYS A 150 25.38 16.70 11.52
N LYS A 151 26.51 16.90 12.21
CA LYS A 151 27.69 16.01 12.16
C LYS A 151 27.53 14.73 13.01
N SER A 152 26.96 14.80 14.20
CA SER A 152 26.82 13.62 15.09
C SER A 152 25.78 12.61 14.60
N LEU A 153 24.80 13.05 13.79
CA LEU A 153 23.85 12.17 13.11
C LEU A 153 24.47 11.45 11.88
N CYS A 154 25.62 11.91 11.39
CA CYS A 154 26.36 11.27 10.28
C CYS A 154 27.35 10.19 10.74
N SER A 155 27.65 10.09 12.04
CA SER A 155 28.63 9.14 12.57
C SER A 155 28.04 7.83 13.13
N VAL A 156 26.73 7.62 12.98
CA VAL A 156 26.07 6.36 13.35
C VAL A 156 25.77 5.59 12.05
N ASN A 157 26.78 4.90 11.54
CA ASN A 157 26.66 3.79 10.59
C ASN A 157 26.83 2.49 11.36
#